data_AF-A0A1F9VQR9-F1
#
_entry.id   AF-A0A1F9VQR9-F1
#
_cell.length_a   1.000
_cell.length_b   1.000
_cell.length_c   1.000
_cell.angle_alpha   90.00
_cell.angle_beta   90.00
_cell.angle_gamma   90.00
#
_symmetry.space_group_name_H-M   'P 1'
#
loop_
_entity.id
_entity.type
_entity.pdbx_description
1 polymer ?
#
loop_
_entity_poly.entity_id
_entity_poly.type
_entity_poly.pdbx_seq_one_letter_code
_entity_poly.pdbx_strand_id
1 'polypeptide(L)' 'ARVADFLPPPEKLVTPEENVKVTISLSRSSVRFFKQQAAKHHTKYQKMIRTLVDTYTAHYQQH' A
#
# COMPACT_ATOMS: atom_id res chain seq x y z
N ALA A 1 36.92 6.15 -14.23
CA ALA A 1 36.67 5.85 -12.82
C ALA A 1 35.74 4.64 -12.75
N ARG A 2 36.13 3.55 -12.06
CA ARG A 2 35.25 2.40 -11.82
C ARG A 2 34.22 2.81 -10.79
N VAL A 3 32.92 2.73 -11.12
CA VAL A 3 31.85 2.85 -10.14
C VAL A 3 32.01 1.70 -9.16
N ALA A 4 32.13 2.00 -7.87
CA ALA A 4 32.06 0.98 -6.83
C ALA A 4 30.60 0.48 -6.82
N ASP A 5 30.40 -0.75 -7.26
CA ASP A 5 29.09 -1.41 -7.24
C ASP A 5 28.73 -1.69 -5.79
N PHE A 6 28.07 -0.73 -5.15
CA PHE A 6 27.69 -0.76 -3.73
C PHE A 6 26.18 -0.66 -3.62
N LEU A 7 25.49 -1.65 -4.18
CA LEU A 7 24.14 -1.95 -3.73
C LEU A 7 24.24 -2.47 -2.27
N PRO A 8 23.40 -1.96 -1.35
CA PRO A 8 23.28 -2.55 -0.02
C PRO A 8 23.05 -4.05 -0.15
N PRO A 9 23.62 -4.88 0.75
CA PRO A 9 23.29 -6.29 0.79
C PRO A 9 21.76 -6.46 0.87
N PRO A 10 21.18 -7.52 0.27
CA PRO A 10 19.73 -7.69 0.16
C PRO A 10 18.96 -7.48 1.47
N GLU A 11 19.56 -7.82 2.62
CA GLU A 11 18.93 -7.62 3.93
C GLU A 11 18.75 -6.13 4.30
N LYS A 12 19.55 -5.23 3.73
CA LYS A 12 19.47 -3.77 3.93
C LYS A 12 18.67 -3.04 2.85
N LEU A 13 18.23 -3.76 1.81
CA LEU A 13 17.37 -3.19 0.75
C LEU A 13 15.89 -3.15 1.16
N VAL A 14 15.50 -3.94 2.16
CA VAL A 14 14.10 -4.07 2.58
C VAL A 14 13.89 -3.31 3.87
N THR A 15 13.43 -2.07 3.77
CA THR A 15 12.81 -1.37 4.91
C THR A 15 11.40 -1.94 5.10
N PRO A 16 11.11 -2.65 6.21
CA PRO A 16 9.76 -3.12 6.47
C PRO A 16 8.82 -1.92 6.67
N GLU A 17 7.70 -1.91 5.96
CA GLU A 17 6.64 -0.93 6.21
C GLU A 17 5.98 -1.19 7.58
N GLU A 18 5.97 -0.20 8.45
CA GLU A 18 5.25 -0.25 9.74
C GLU A 18 3.73 -0.22 9.51
N ASN A 19 3.13 -1.41 9.41
CA ASN A 19 1.69 -1.56 9.20
C ASN A 19 0.99 -2.08 10.48
N VAL A 20 -0.07 -1.39 10.91
CA VAL A 20 -0.96 -1.85 11.99
C VAL A 20 -2.15 -2.62 11.41
N LYS A 21 -2.38 -3.84 11.89
CA LYS A 21 -3.53 -4.65 11.46
C LYS A 21 -4.76 -4.33 12.31
N VAL A 22 -5.85 -3.95 11.64
CA VAL A 22 -7.15 -3.69 12.26
C VAL A 22 -8.25 -4.50 11.58
N THR A 23 -9.30 -4.86 12.34
CA THR A 23 -10.51 -5.49 11.80
C THR A 23 -11.59 -4.43 11.66
N ILE A 24 -12.10 -4.23 10.44
CA ILE A 24 -13.16 -3.28 10.13
C ILE A 24 -14.23 -3.93 9.24
N SER A 25 -15.50 -3.64 9.52
CA SER A 25 -16.62 -4.05 8.67
C SER A 25 -16.83 -3.02 7.57
N LEU A 26 -16.78 -3.49 6.31
CA LEU A 26 -17.04 -2.67 5.12
C LEU A 26 -18.35 -3.08 4.45
N SER A 27 -18.99 -2.16 3.74
CA SER A 27 -20.19 -2.48 2.97
C SER A 27 -19.91 -3.48 1.83
N ARG A 28 -20.89 -4.32 1.49
CA ARG A 28 -20.78 -5.28 0.38
C ARG A 28 -20.49 -4.57 -0.96
N SER A 29 -21.11 -3.41 -1.19
CA SER A 29 -20.91 -2.63 -2.41
C SER A 29 -19.49 -2.08 -2.51
N SER A 30 -18.93 -1.54 -1.42
CA SER A 30 -17.54 -1.06 -1.37
C SER A 30 -16.55 -2.19 -1.68
N VAL A 31 -16.71 -3.36 -1.04
CA VAL A 31 -15.81 -4.50 -1.28
C VAL A 31 -15.90 -4.99 -2.73
N ARG A 32 -17.11 -5.05 -3.30
CA ARG A 32 -17.32 -5.44 -4.70
C ARG A 32 -16.63 -4.47 -5.66
N PHE A 33 -16.74 -3.17 -5.43
CA PHE A 33 -16.07 -2.14 -6.24
C PHE A 33 -14.56 -2.37 -6.26
N PHE A 34 -13.91 -2.47 -5.10
CA PHE A 34 -12.45 -2.65 -5.05
C PHE A 34 -12.00 -3.99 -5.66
N LYS A 35 -12.77 -5.07 -5.50
CA LYS A 35 -12.47 -6.35 -6.16
C LYS A 35 -12.49 -6.23 -7.68
N GLN A 36 -13.46 -5.53 -8.25
CA GLN A 36 -13.54 -5.31 -9.70
C GLN A 36 -12.37 -4.46 -10.21
N GLN A 37 -12.02 -3.38 -9.51
CA GLN A 37 -10.88 -2.54 -9.89
C GLN A 37 -9.55 -3.31 -9.76
N ALA A 38 -9.39 -4.08 -8.69
CA ALA A 38 -8.20 -4.91 -8.46
C ALA A 38 -7.97 -5.91 -9.60
N ALA A 39 -9.04 -6.55 -10.09
CA ALA A 39 -8.96 -7.45 -11.24
C ALA A 39 -8.53 -6.73 -12.53
N LYS A 40 -9.06 -5.52 -12.79
CA LYS A 40 -8.71 -4.71 -13.96
C LYS A 40 -7.27 -4.23 -13.94
N HIS A 41 -6.75 -3.88 -12.77
CA HIS A 41 -5.42 -3.28 -12.60
C HIS A 41 -4.35 -4.27 -12.13
N HIS A 42 -4.65 -5.57 -12.15
CA HIS A 42 -3.74 -6.65 -11.71
C HIS A 42 -3.09 -6.39 -10.35
N THR A 43 -3.88 -5.93 -9.38
CA THR A 43 -3.43 -5.59 -8.03
C THR A 43 -4.30 -6.27 -6.96
N LYS A 44 -3.94 -6.13 -5.69
CA LYS A 44 -4.74 -6.63 -4.56
C LYS A 44 -5.73 -5.55 -4.12
N TYR A 45 -7.00 -5.90 -3.96
CA TYR A 45 -8.04 -4.95 -3.51
C TYR A 45 -7.73 -4.34 -2.13
N GLN A 46 -7.04 -5.10 -1.26
CA GLN A 46 -6.58 -4.60 0.04
C GLN A 46 -5.60 -3.44 -0.10
N LYS A 47 -4.71 -3.48 -1.11
CA LYS A 47 -3.75 -2.40 -1.39
C LYS A 47 -4.51 -1.12 -1.76
N MET A 48 -5.55 -1.23 -2.58
CA MET A 48 -6.38 -0.07 -2.95
C MET A 48 -7.10 0.55 -1.76
N ILE A 49 -7.65 -0.28 -0.87
CA ILE A 49 -8.30 0.20 0.37
C ILE A 49 -7.28 0.90 1.27
N ARG A 50 -6.09 0.30 1.46
CA ARG A 50 -5.01 0.91 2.25
C ARG A 50 -4.62 2.28 1.68
N THR A 51 -4.32 2.34 0.39
CA THR A 51 -3.93 3.60 -0.27
C THR A 51 -5.01 4.67 -0.16
N LEU A 52 -6.29 4.29 -0.23
CA LEU A 52 -7.39 5.25 -0.05
C LEU A 52 -7.38 5.84 1.37
N VAL A 53 -7.21 5.00 2.40
CA VAL A 53 -7.14 5.46 3.79
C VAL A 53 -5.92 6.35 4.00
N ASP A 54 -4.74 5.93 3.52
CA ASP A 54 -3.49 6.70 3.66
C ASP A 54 -3.59 8.08 2.97
N THR A 55 -4.19 8.11 1.79
CA THR A 55 -4.38 9.36 1.02
C THR A 55 -5.35 10.30 1.73
N TYR A 56 -6.44 9.74 2.27
CA TYR A 56 -7.40 10.51 3.07
C TYR A 56 -6.72 11.09 4.32
N THR A 57 -6.00 10.28 5.09
CA THR A 57 -5.32 10.79 6.30
C THR A 57 -4.24 11.82 5.96
N ALA A 58 -3.44 11.59 4.91
CA ALA A 58 -2.42 12.54 4.49
C ALA A 58 -3.01 13.92 4.14
N HIS A 59 -4.17 13.94 3.47
CA HIS A 59 -4.87 15.18 3.15
C HIS A 59 -5.30 15.97 4.40
N TYR A 60 -5.76 15.29 5.45
CA TYR A 60 -6.27 15.93 6.67
C TYR A 60 -5.23 16.10 7.78
N GLN A 61 -4.06 15.46 7.69
CA GLN A 61 -2.93 15.66 8.60
C GLN A 61 -2.06 16.89 8.25
N GLN A 62 -2.20 17.43 7.03
CA GLN A 62 -1.46 18.62 6.58
C GLN A 62 -2.18 19.95 6.93
N HIS A 63 -3.19 19.90 7.81
CA HIS A 63 -3.88 21.04 8.42
C HIS A 63 -3.75 20.95 9.94
#